data_AF-A0A1Y2K554-F1
#
_entry.id   AF-A0A1Y2K554-F1
#
_cell.length_a   1.000
_cell.length_b   1.000
_cell.length_c   1.000
_cell.angle_alpha   90.00
_cell.angle_beta   90.00
_cell.angle_gamma   90.00
#
_symmetry.space_group_name_H-M   'P 1'
#
loop_
_entity.id
_entity.type
_entity.pdbx_description
1 polymer ?
#
loop_
_entity_poly.entity_id
_entity_poly.type
_entity_poly.pdbx_seq_one_letter_code
_entity_poly.pdbx_strand_id
1 'polypeptide(L)'
;MTLQAIHTTRETASAIPLHPLHVAYDDKRIALAIDSLREALQGDLPINAIIDQLCLWLNRHIAIEMVGYWNPRRGAHVLACDKRNSPEEAQLADQVAEMMEGALPRMSHWRRDAWVFHLREGAPMDKFDRLVIVERGERLPVESANTLMREIMAVLSEPLERAWSESHPATKRRVAVGY
;
A
#
# COMPACT_ATOMS: atom_id res chain seq x y z
N MET A 1 55.53 -15.28 -1.36
CA MET A 1 54.15 -15.61 -1.75
C MET A 1 53.26 -15.35 -0.55
N THR A 2 52.51 -14.26 -0.55
CA THR A 2 51.57 -13.92 0.54
C THR A 2 50.32 -13.33 -0.10
N LEU A 3 49.19 -14.03 0.06
CA LEU A 3 47.89 -13.68 -0.48
C LEU A 3 47.35 -12.45 0.25
N GLN A 4 47.07 -11.36 -0.48
CA GLN A 4 46.26 -10.25 0.02
C GLN A 4 44.78 -10.64 -0.05
N ALA A 5 44.11 -10.66 1.10
CA ALA A 5 42.68 -10.81 1.21
C ALA A 5 41.99 -9.51 0.77
N ILE A 6 41.14 -9.60 -0.25
CA ILE A 6 40.24 -8.53 -0.67
C ILE A 6 39.11 -8.48 0.34
N HIS A 7 39.15 -7.49 1.24
CA HIS A 7 37.98 -7.11 2.03
C HIS A 7 37.05 -6.29 1.13
N THR A 8 36.07 -6.97 0.53
CA THR A 8 34.91 -6.31 -0.08
C THR A 8 34.04 -5.75 1.03
N THR A 9 34.19 -4.46 1.33
CA THR A 9 33.18 -3.70 2.07
C THR A 9 31.89 -3.70 1.25
N ARG A 10 30.89 -4.43 1.72
CA ARG A 10 29.49 -4.23 1.31
C ARG A 10 29.16 -2.77 1.59
N GLU A 11 28.99 -1.99 0.52
CA GLU A 11 28.31 -0.70 0.59
C GLU A 11 26.93 -0.94 1.20
N THR A 12 26.77 -0.49 2.45
CA THR A 12 25.48 -0.28 3.09
C THR A 12 24.62 0.56 2.17
N ALA A 13 23.43 0.06 1.88
CA ALA A 13 22.38 0.76 1.14
C ALA A 13 22.34 2.24 1.53
N SER A 14 22.42 3.09 0.50
CA SER A 14 22.32 4.54 0.58
C SER A 14 21.20 4.96 1.53
N ALA A 15 21.57 5.62 2.64
CA ALA A 15 20.64 6.30 3.51
C ALA A 15 20.11 7.53 2.78
N ILE A 16 19.02 7.36 2.03
CA ILE A 16 18.28 8.46 1.41
C ILE A 16 17.74 9.34 2.56
N PRO A 17 18.04 10.65 2.58
CA PRO A 17 17.54 11.52 3.63
C PRO A 17 16.01 11.54 3.64
N LEU A 18 15.49 11.27 4.83
CA LEU A 18 14.09 11.06 5.16
C LEU A 18 13.37 12.41 5.21
N HIS A 19 12.50 12.69 4.24
CA HIS A 19 11.70 13.91 4.22
C HIS A 19 10.26 13.60 4.60
N PRO A 20 9.66 14.32 5.57
CA PRO A 20 8.25 14.16 5.88
C PRO A 20 7.42 14.45 4.63
N LEU A 21 6.48 13.55 4.36
CA LEU A 21 5.57 13.66 3.25
C LEU A 21 4.53 14.73 3.58
N HIS A 22 4.51 15.82 2.82
CA HIS A 22 3.54 16.87 3.04
C HIS A 22 2.34 16.70 2.12
N VAL A 23 1.14 16.76 2.70
CA VAL A 23 -0.13 16.73 1.97
C VAL A 23 -1.07 17.81 2.50
N ALA A 24 -1.99 18.26 1.67
CA ALA A 24 -3.10 19.10 2.11
C ALA A 24 -4.27 18.21 2.58
N TYR A 25 -4.89 18.58 3.70
CA TYR A 25 -6.07 17.91 4.26
C TYR A 25 -6.89 18.92 5.08
N ASP A 26 -8.19 19.05 4.83
CA ASP A 26 -9.08 20.05 5.47
C ASP A 26 -8.48 21.47 5.46
N ASP A 27 -8.03 21.92 4.28
CA ASP A 27 -7.36 23.22 4.04
C ASP A 27 -6.06 23.44 4.82
N LYS A 28 -5.52 22.40 5.47
CA LYS A 28 -4.27 22.44 6.23
C LYS A 28 -3.19 21.61 5.57
N ARG A 29 -1.96 22.10 5.63
CA ARG A 29 -0.78 21.30 5.27
C ARG A 29 -0.38 20.45 6.47
N ILE A 30 -0.43 19.14 6.31
CA ILE A 30 0.01 18.17 7.31
C ILE A 30 1.31 17.51 6.85
N ALA A 31 2.16 17.17 7.83
CA ALA A 31 3.39 16.43 7.61
C ALA A 31 3.18 14.98 8.10
N LEU A 32 3.30 14.03 7.19
CA LEU A 32 3.16 12.61 7.44
C LEU A 32 4.55 11.99 7.59
N ALA A 33 4.79 11.35 8.75
CA ALA A 33 6.01 10.62 9.03
C ALA A 33 5.96 9.25 8.33
N ILE A 34 6.18 9.24 7.01
CA ILE A 34 6.05 8.04 6.17
C ILE A 34 6.95 6.88 6.63
N ASP A 35 8.06 7.18 7.31
CA ASP A 35 8.97 6.18 7.85
C ASP A 35 8.37 5.37 8.99
N SER A 36 7.47 5.98 9.78
CA SER A 36 6.76 5.23 10.83
C SER A 36 5.83 4.16 10.25
N LEU A 37 5.32 4.36 9.02
CA LEU A 37 4.61 3.30 8.28
C LEU A 37 5.60 2.21 7.85
N ARG A 38 6.75 2.60 7.31
CA ARG A 38 7.80 1.64 6.90
C ARG A 38 8.25 0.77 8.08
N GLU A 39 8.46 1.37 9.25
CA GLU A 39 8.79 0.68 10.49
C GLU A 39 7.67 -0.28 10.93
N ALA A 40 6.42 0.16 10.88
CA ALA A 40 5.26 -0.68 11.24
C ALA A 40 5.08 -1.89 10.31
N LEU A 41 5.65 -1.84 9.10
CA LEU A 41 5.60 -2.91 8.10
C LEU A 41 6.87 -3.77 8.06
N GLN A 42 7.76 -3.61 9.03
CA GLN A 42 8.93 -4.48 9.16
C GLN A 42 8.52 -5.90 9.59
N GLY A 43 9.16 -6.91 8.98
CA GLY A 43 8.92 -8.32 9.27
C GLY A 43 8.01 -9.04 8.27
N ASP A 44 7.65 -10.26 8.63
CA ASP A 44 6.88 -11.18 7.79
C ASP A 44 5.40 -11.07 8.17
N LEU A 45 4.72 -10.09 7.57
CA LEU A 45 3.31 -9.79 7.81
C LEU A 45 2.45 -10.36 6.69
N PRO A 46 1.31 -11.02 7.00
CA PRO A 46 0.36 -11.38 5.96
C PRO A 46 -0.30 -10.12 5.36
N ILE A 47 -0.82 -10.22 4.13
CA ILE A 47 -1.36 -9.07 3.38
C ILE A 47 -2.45 -8.33 4.18
N ASN A 48 -3.34 -9.04 4.88
CA ASN A 48 -4.36 -8.40 5.71
C ASN A 48 -3.77 -7.55 6.84
N ALA A 49 -2.69 -8.00 7.48
CA ALA A 49 -2.01 -7.21 8.51
C ALA A 49 -1.33 -5.97 7.92
N ILE A 50 -0.77 -6.05 6.71
CA ILE A 50 -0.17 -4.90 6.00
C ILE A 50 -1.24 -3.82 5.75
N ILE A 51 -2.39 -4.21 5.23
CA ILE A 51 -3.48 -3.28 4.91
C ILE A 51 -4.13 -2.71 6.18
N ASP A 52 -4.26 -3.52 7.24
CA ASP A 52 -4.70 -3.04 8.57
C ASP A 52 -3.73 -1.99 9.13
N GLN A 53 -2.40 -2.24 9.09
CA GLN A 53 -1.41 -1.27 9.57
C GLN A 53 -1.43 0.03 8.78
N LEU A 54 -1.63 -0.04 7.46
CA LEU A 54 -1.81 1.15 6.63
C LEU A 54 -3.04 1.96 7.06
N CYS A 55 -4.19 1.30 7.24
CA CYS A 55 -5.42 1.96 7.67
C CYS A 55 -5.26 2.63 9.04
N LEU A 56 -4.63 1.93 9.99
CA LEU A 56 -4.31 2.47 11.31
C LEU A 56 -3.34 3.66 11.25
N TRP A 57 -2.32 3.57 10.39
CA TRP A 57 -1.36 4.65 10.21
C TRP A 57 -2.01 5.90 9.61
N LEU A 58 -2.83 5.73 8.56
CA LEU A 58 -3.57 6.83 7.93
C LEU A 58 -4.45 7.53 8.96
N ASN A 59 -5.25 6.78 9.72
CA ASN A 59 -6.21 7.32 10.69
C ASN A 59 -5.58 8.05 11.89
N ARG A 60 -4.27 7.92 12.13
CA ARG A 60 -3.55 8.78 13.08
C ARG A 60 -3.35 10.21 12.59
N HIS A 61 -3.50 10.44 11.28
CA HIS A 61 -3.15 11.70 10.63
C HIS A 61 -4.29 12.30 9.79
N ILE A 62 -5.02 11.46 9.06
CA ILE A 62 -6.14 11.82 8.20
C ILE A 62 -7.27 10.82 8.38
N ALA A 63 -8.51 11.29 8.51
CA ALA A 63 -9.64 10.41 8.72
C ALA A 63 -9.97 9.69 7.40
N ILE A 64 -9.71 8.38 7.36
CA ILE A 64 -9.97 7.49 6.24
C ILE A 64 -10.91 6.40 6.72
N GLU A 65 -11.93 6.12 5.92
CA GLU A 65 -13.01 5.22 6.29
C GLU A 65 -12.67 3.78 5.91
N MET A 66 -11.97 3.61 4.78
CA MET A 66 -11.56 2.31 4.29
C MET A 66 -10.27 2.39 3.46
N VAL A 67 -9.46 1.34 3.57
CA VAL A 67 -8.37 1.04 2.65
C VAL A 67 -8.67 -0.32 2.02
N GLY A 68 -8.55 -0.40 0.70
CA GLY A 68 -8.69 -1.64 -0.04
C GLY A 68 -7.47 -1.94 -0.87
N TYR A 69 -7.09 -3.20 -0.93
CA TYR A 69 -6.02 -3.70 -1.80
C TYR A 69 -6.51 -4.91 -2.58
N TRP A 70 -6.18 -4.96 -3.87
CA TRP A 70 -6.51 -6.10 -4.71
C TRP A 70 -5.43 -6.36 -5.74
N ASN A 71 -5.16 -7.63 -5.98
CA ASN A 71 -4.46 -8.07 -7.17
C ASN A 71 -5.24 -9.24 -7.80
N PRO A 72 -5.80 -9.07 -9.01
CA PRO A 72 -6.63 -10.08 -9.68
C PRO A 72 -5.89 -11.40 -9.95
N ARG A 73 -4.55 -11.40 -10.00
CA ARG A 73 -3.76 -12.62 -10.19
C ARG A 73 -3.48 -13.36 -8.90
N ARG A 74 -3.65 -12.69 -7.76
CA ARG A 74 -3.28 -13.18 -6.42
C ARG A 74 -4.48 -13.60 -5.58
N GLY A 75 -5.70 -13.30 -6.03
CA GLY A 75 -6.94 -13.79 -5.44
C GLY A 75 -7.77 -12.68 -4.78
N ALA A 76 -8.25 -12.95 -3.56
CA ALA A 76 -9.25 -12.14 -2.87
C ALA A 76 -8.76 -10.71 -2.58
N HIS A 77 -9.68 -9.75 -2.64
CA HIS A 77 -9.45 -8.38 -2.20
C HIS A 77 -9.35 -8.34 -0.67
N VAL A 78 -8.56 -7.39 -0.15
CA VAL A 78 -8.33 -7.19 1.27
C VAL A 78 -8.79 -5.78 1.63
N LEU A 79 -9.61 -5.66 2.68
CA LEU A 79 -10.15 -4.40 3.18
C LEU A 79 -9.72 -4.19 4.63
N ALA A 80 -9.49 -2.93 4.99
CA ALA A 80 -9.30 -2.50 6.38
C ALA A 80 -10.08 -1.21 6.64
N CYS A 81 -10.78 -1.17 7.79
CA CYS A 81 -11.68 -0.09 8.19
C CYS A 81 -11.44 0.29 9.65
N ASP A 82 -11.61 1.57 9.99
CA ASP A 82 -11.54 2.05 11.38
C ASP A 82 -12.78 1.65 12.20
N LYS A 83 -13.97 1.72 11.57
CA LYS A 83 -15.27 1.40 12.21
C LYS A 83 -15.77 0.00 11.81
N ARG A 84 -15.16 -1.03 12.40
CA ARG A 84 -15.55 -2.43 12.19
C ARG A 84 -16.99 -2.71 12.66
N ASN A 85 -17.73 -3.48 11.87
CA ASN A 85 -19.09 -3.97 12.02
C ASN A 85 -20.22 -2.94 11.97
N SER A 86 -20.11 -1.89 11.15
CA SER A 86 -21.22 -0.95 10.93
C SER A 86 -22.00 -1.26 9.64
N PRO A 87 -23.31 -0.96 9.55
CA PRO A 87 -24.05 -1.10 8.29
C PRO A 87 -23.48 -0.25 7.15
N GLU A 88 -22.94 0.93 7.47
CA GLU A 88 -22.24 1.80 6.51
C GLU A 88 -20.96 1.13 5.98
N GLU A 89 -20.22 0.41 6.82
CA GLU A 89 -19.04 -0.34 6.39
C GLU A 89 -19.39 -1.44 5.40
N ALA A 90 -20.41 -2.26 5.67
CA ALA A 90 -20.81 -3.35 4.78
C ALA A 90 -21.18 -2.81 3.38
N GLN A 91 -21.97 -1.73 3.34
CA GLN A 91 -22.32 -1.06 2.09
C GLN A 91 -21.10 -0.49 1.38
N LEU A 92 -20.16 0.10 2.12
CA LEU A 92 -18.93 0.65 1.55
C LEU A 92 -18.01 -0.46 1.03
N ALA A 93 -17.92 -1.58 1.74
CA ALA A 93 -17.14 -2.75 1.37
C ALA A 93 -17.64 -3.34 0.05
N ASP A 94 -18.95 -3.48 -0.10
CA ASP A 94 -19.57 -3.93 -1.35
C ASP A 94 -19.23 -2.99 -2.53
N GLN A 95 -19.28 -1.67 -2.31
CA GLN A 95 -18.93 -0.68 -3.33
C GLN A 95 -17.45 -0.74 -3.72
N VAL A 96 -16.56 -0.90 -2.74
CA VAL A 96 -15.13 -1.05 -2.99
C VAL A 96 -14.86 -2.36 -3.72
N ALA A 97 -15.50 -3.47 -3.32
CA ALA A 97 -15.38 -4.76 -4.00
C ALA A 97 -15.83 -4.67 -5.46
N GLU A 98 -17.00 -4.07 -5.74
CA GLU A 98 -17.52 -3.87 -7.10
C GLU A 98 -16.54 -3.09 -7.97
N MET A 99 -15.99 -1.99 -7.45
CA MET A 99 -15.02 -1.15 -8.16
C MET A 99 -13.68 -1.87 -8.37
N MET A 100 -13.22 -2.60 -7.37
CA MET A 100 -11.95 -3.30 -7.44
C MET A 100 -12.05 -4.47 -8.39
N GLU A 101 -13.07 -5.32 -8.30
CA GLU A 101 -13.22 -6.53 -9.13
C GLU A 101 -13.68 -6.24 -10.57
N GLY A 102 -14.29 -5.08 -10.79
CA GLY A 102 -14.79 -4.64 -12.09
C GLY A 102 -13.72 -4.22 -13.10
N ALA A 103 -14.21 -3.78 -14.25
CA ALA A 103 -13.39 -3.12 -15.26
C ALA A 103 -12.70 -1.89 -14.67
N LEU A 104 -11.43 -1.69 -15.02
CA LEU A 104 -10.66 -0.56 -14.53
C LEU A 104 -11.40 0.76 -14.82
N PRO A 105 -11.72 1.53 -13.78
CA PRO A 105 -12.40 2.78 -13.99
C PRO A 105 -11.44 3.80 -14.63
N ARG A 106 -11.94 4.64 -15.53
CA ARG A 106 -11.11 5.53 -16.38
C ARG A 106 -10.42 6.67 -15.63
N MET A 107 -10.89 6.99 -14.43
CA MET A 107 -10.33 8.06 -13.60
C MET A 107 -9.47 7.43 -12.49
N SER A 108 -8.91 8.22 -11.59
CA SER A 108 -8.24 7.71 -10.37
C SER A 108 -8.94 8.20 -9.10
N HIS A 109 -9.92 9.09 -9.26
CA HIS A 109 -10.67 9.69 -8.18
C HIS A 109 -12.15 9.74 -8.56
N TRP A 110 -13.03 9.34 -7.64
CA TRP A 110 -14.48 9.37 -7.84
C TRP A 110 -15.17 9.81 -6.58
N ARG A 111 -16.38 10.33 -6.77
CA ARG A 111 -17.29 10.64 -5.68
C ARG A 111 -18.59 9.86 -5.88
N ARG A 112 -19.04 9.20 -4.82
CA ARG A 112 -20.36 8.56 -4.76
C ARG A 112 -20.95 8.87 -3.39
N ASP A 113 -22.09 9.54 -3.39
CA ASP A 113 -22.75 10.04 -2.18
C ASP A 113 -21.78 10.90 -1.33
N ALA A 114 -21.54 10.49 -0.08
CA ALA A 114 -20.63 11.17 0.85
C ALA A 114 -19.16 10.69 0.75
N TRP A 115 -18.89 9.69 -0.08
CA TRP A 115 -17.60 9.02 -0.16
C TRP A 115 -16.78 9.52 -1.35
N VAL A 116 -15.49 9.70 -1.10
CA VAL A 116 -14.49 9.99 -2.13
C VAL A 116 -13.51 8.81 -2.17
N PHE A 117 -13.33 8.26 -3.37
CA PHE A 117 -12.49 7.10 -3.62
C PHE A 117 -11.24 7.56 -4.36
N HIS A 118 -10.07 7.16 -3.89
CA HIS A 118 -8.78 7.40 -4.54
C HIS A 118 -8.16 6.05 -4.88
N LEU A 119 -8.17 5.69 -6.16
CA LEU A 119 -7.60 4.46 -6.68
C LEU A 119 -6.23 4.77 -7.29
N ARG A 120 -5.27 3.89 -7.04
CA ARG A 120 -4.02 3.87 -7.76
C ARG A 120 -3.62 2.46 -8.11
N GLU A 121 -2.99 2.32 -9.27
CA GLU A 121 -2.55 1.05 -9.81
C GLU A 121 -1.08 1.10 -10.25
N GLY A 122 -0.46 -0.09 -10.31
CA GLY A 122 0.84 -0.27 -10.93
C GLY A 122 2.00 0.35 -10.17
N ALA A 123 2.97 0.91 -10.89
CA ALA A 123 4.26 1.27 -10.31
C ALA A 123 4.13 2.23 -9.11
N PRO A 124 4.90 2.00 -8.03
CA PRO A 124 5.99 1.02 -7.89
C PRO A 124 5.56 -0.41 -7.51
N MET A 125 4.27 -0.71 -7.45
CA MET A 125 3.73 -2.07 -7.24
C MET A 125 3.57 -2.82 -8.58
N ASP A 126 3.18 -4.10 -8.54
CA ASP A 126 2.90 -4.87 -9.75
C ASP A 126 1.78 -4.17 -10.56
N LYS A 127 1.82 -4.25 -11.90
CA LYS A 127 0.83 -3.61 -12.77
C LYS A 127 -0.62 -4.06 -12.54
N PHE A 128 -0.82 -5.17 -11.84
CA PHE A 128 -2.14 -5.67 -11.45
C PHE A 128 -2.54 -5.26 -10.03
N ASP A 129 -1.61 -4.73 -9.23
CA ASP A 129 -1.92 -4.25 -7.89
C ASP A 129 -2.76 -2.98 -7.98
N ARG A 130 -3.87 -2.99 -7.25
CA ARG A 130 -4.77 -1.87 -7.05
C ARG A 130 -4.80 -1.54 -5.57
N LEU A 131 -4.62 -0.27 -5.25
CA LEU A 131 -4.81 0.28 -3.91
C LEU A 131 -5.91 1.33 -3.98
N VAL A 132 -6.87 1.25 -3.07
CA VAL A 132 -7.90 2.28 -2.90
C VAL A 132 -7.89 2.81 -1.49
N ILE A 133 -8.00 4.13 -1.36
CA ILE A 133 -8.25 4.84 -0.11
C ILE A 133 -9.61 5.51 -0.24
N VAL A 134 -10.46 5.37 0.77
CA VAL A 134 -11.79 6.00 0.81
C VAL A 134 -11.89 6.97 1.98
N GLU A 135 -12.22 8.22 1.70
CA GLU A 135 -12.52 9.23 2.71
C GLU A 135 -13.98 9.68 2.66
N ARG A 136 -14.42 10.34 3.74
CA ARG A 136 -15.72 10.99 3.82
C ARG A 136 -15.60 12.49 3.65
N GLY A 137 -16.29 13.03 2.66
CA GLY A 137 -16.13 14.42 2.26
C GLY A 137 -14.80 14.64 1.54
N GLU A 138 -14.77 15.65 0.67
CA GLU A 138 -13.63 15.98 -0.19
C GLU A 138 -12.54 16.73 0.60
N ARG A 139 -11.97 16.06 1.60
CA ARG A 139 -11.01 16.65 2.55
C ARG A 139 -9.57 16.53 2.07
N LEU A 140 -9.27 15.49 1.29
CA LEU A 140 -7.98 15.23 0.67
C LEU A 140 -8.04 15.66 -0.81
N PRO A 141 -7.46 16.81 -1.19
CA PRO A 141 -7.44 17.26 -2.57
C PRO A 141 -6.75 16.24 -3.48
N VAL A 142 -7.21 16.15 -4.73
CA VAL A 142 -6.70 15.20 -5.74
C VAL A 142 -5.18 15.17 -5.86
N GLU A 143 -4.51 16.33 -5.85
CA GLU A 143 -3.05 16.41 -5.93
C GLU A 143 -2.36 15.78 -4.71
N SER A 144 -2.92 16.03 -3.52
CA SER A 144 -2.44 15.46 -2.27
C SER A 144 -2.71 13.97 -2.18
N ALA A 145 -3.88 13.51 -2.64
CA ALA A 145 -4.18 12.09 -2.78
C ALA A 145 -3.20 11.39 -3.72
N ASN A 146 -2.88 11.97 -4.88
CA ASN A 146 -1.92 11.40 -5.81
C ASN A 146 -0.52 11.27 -5.22
N THR A 147 -0.07 12.32 -4.54
CA THR A 147 1.22 12.34 -3.85
C THR A 147 1.26 11.28 -2.75
N LEU A 148 0.23 11.25 -1.91
CA LEU A 148 0.07 10.27 -0.82
C LEU A 148 0.11 8.83 -1.34
N MET A 149 -0.74 8.51 -2.33
CA MET A 149 -0.85 7.18 -2.90
C MET A 149 0.47 6.72 -3.53
N ARG A 150 1.23 7.62 -4.18
CA ARG A 150 2.55 7.27 -4.74
C ARG A 150 3.52 6.79 -3.67
N GLU A 151 3.65 7.58 -2.60
CA GLU A 151 4.61 7.29 -1.53
C GLU A 151 4.19 6.05 -0.73
N ILE A 152 2.89 5.90 -0.44
CA ILE A 152 2.37 4.69 0.21
C ILE A 152 2.70 3.46 -0.63
N MET A 153 2.40 3.47 -1.93
CA MET A 153 2.71 2.34 -2.80
C MET A 153 4.21 2.01 -2.84
N ALA A 154 5.09 3.00 -2.74
CA ALA A 154 6.54 2.79 -2.64
C ALA A 154 6.95 2.14 -1.32
N VAL A 155 6.24 2.39 -0.23
CA VAL A 155 6.45 1.75 1.06
C VAL A 155 5.88 0.34 1.09
N LEU A 156 4.71 0.12 0.46
CA LEU A 156 4.01 -1.17 0.48
C LEU A 156 4.59 -2.22 -0.49
N SER A 157 5.29 -1.80 -1.56
CA SER A 157 5.69 -2.70 -2.65
C SER A 157 6.46 -3.94 -2.16
N GLU A 158 7.52 -3.73 -1.38
CA GLU A 158 8.35 -4.82 -0.85
C GLU A 158 7.59 -5.69 0.18
N PRO A 159 6.92 -5.13 1.21
CA PRO A 159 6.09 -5.92 2.12
C PRO A 159 5.03 -6.79 1.43
N LEU A 160 4.33 -6.25 0.43
CA LEU A 160 3.29 -6.98 -0.30
C LEU A 160 3.87 -8.10 -1.18
N GLU A 161 5.03 -7.88 -1.79
CA GLU A 161 5.75 -8.91 -2.54
C GLU A 161 6.25 -10.05 -1.63
N ARG A 162 6.77 -9.70 -0.45
CA ARG A 162 7.22 -10.67 0.56
C ARG A 162 6.06 -11.52 1.07
N ALA A 163 4.99 -10.88 1.53
CA ALA A 163 3.78 -11.56 2.03
C ALA A 163 3.18 -12.52 1.01
N TRP A 164 3.23 -12.15 -0.27
CA TRP A 164 2.78 -13.00 -1.36
C TRP A 164 3.67 -14.24 -1.55
N SER A 165 5.00 -14.04 -1.56
CA SER A 165 5.98 -15.10 -1.78
C SER A 165 5.92 -16.19 -0.70
N GLU A 166 5.58 -15.82 0.53
CA GLU A 166 5.41 -16.76 1.64
C GLU A 166 4.08 -17.52 1.58
N SER A 167 3.02 -16.85 1.15
CA SER A 167 1.69 -17.47 0.97
C SER A 167 1.68 -18.49 -0.17
N HIS A 168 2.57 -18.31 -1.15
CA HIS A 168 2.72 -19.19 -2.31
C HIS A 168 4.21 -19.41 -2.59
N PRO A 169 4.90 -20.28 -1.84
CA PRO A 169 6.27 -20.61 -2.14
C PRO A 169 6.28 -21.30 -3.50
N ALA A 170 6.61 -20.55 -4.56
CA ALA A 170 6.84 -21.11 -5.86
C ALA A 170 7.82 -22.26 -5.66
N THR A 171 7.39 -23.48 -6.02
CA THR A 171 8.20 -24.69 -6.05
C THR A 171 9.54 -24.32 -6.65
N LYS A 172 10.56 -24.14 -5.79
CA LYS A 172 11.94 -23.96 -6.25
C LYS A 172 12.29 -25.28 -6.94
N ARG A 173 11.98 -25.41 -8.23
CA ARG A 173 12.65 -26.34 -9.12
C ARG A 173 14.11 -25.93 -9.05
N ARG A 174 14.84 -26.61 -8.16
CA ARG A 174 16.28 -26.77 -8.29
C ARG A 174 16.49 -27.32 -9.69
N VAL A 175 16.81 -26.45 -10.64
CA VAL A 175 17.60 -26.87 -11.77
C VAL A 175 18.99 -27.09 -11.18
N ALA A 176 19.19 -28.27 -10.62
CA ALA A 176 20.52 -28.82 -10.47
C ALA A 176 20.99 -29.05 -11.91
N VAL A 177 21.71 -28.08 -12.47
CA VAL A 177 22.61 -28.37 -13.59
C VAL A 177 23.78 -29.13 -12.97
N GLY A 178 23.61 -30.45 -12.89
CA GLY A 178 24.67 -31.37 -12.58
C GLY A 178 25.41 -31.74 -13.86
N TYR A 179 26.72 -31.53 -13.80
CA TYR A 179 27.82 -32.02 -14.65
C TYR A 179 27.88 -31.55 -16.11
#